data_AF-A0A2M7MD34-F1
#
_entry.id   AF-A0A2M7MD34-F1
#
_cell.length_a   1.000
_cell.length_b   1.000
_cell.length_c   1.000
_cell.angle_alpha   90.00
_cell.angle_beta   90.00
_cell.angle_gamma   90.00
#
_symmetry.space_group_name_H-M   'P 1'
#
loop_
_entity.id
_entity.type
_entity.pdbx_description
1 polymer ?
#
loop_
_entity_poly.entity_id
_entity_poly.type
_entity_poly.pdbx_seq_one_letter_code
_entity_poly.pdbx_strand_id
1 'polypeptide(L)' 'MVSWKFVKRETYNSWKDFFEQLKGHPDVIVCDGQKGMLKAIKEVYPRVIIQRCQFHVLQRNKVLLTQNPETRPTIEF' A
#
# COMPACT_ATOMS: atom_id res chain seq x y z
N MET A 1 -4.45 -12.20 -14.56
CA MET A 1 -4.89 -13.10 -13.48
C MET A 1 -5.24 -12.26 -12.28
N VAL A 2 -6.32 -12.56 -11.58
CA VAL A 2 -6.75 -11.84 -10.37
C VAL A 2 -6.76 -12.86 -9.22
N SER A 3 -6.18 -12.49 -8.08
CA SER A 3 -6.04 -13.33 -6.89
C SER A 3 -6.41 -12.54 -5.64
N TRP A 4 -6.98 -13.22 -4.65
CA TRP A 4 -7.37 -12.62 -3.37
C TRP A 4 -7.15 -13.60 -2.23
N LYS A 5 -6.95 -13.09 -1.02
CA LYS A 5 -6.82 -13.89 0.21
C LYS A 5 -7.57 -13.21 1.34
N PHE A 6 -8.54 -13.92 1.93
CA PHE A 6 -9.23 -13.43 3.12
C PHE A 6 -8.38 -13.72 4.36
N VAL A 7 -8.16 -12.70 5.18
CA VAL A 7 -7.44 -12.80 6.45
C VAL A 7 -8.13 -11.99 7.52
N LYS A 8 -8.06 -12.45 8.78
CA LYS A 8 -8.63 -11.72 9.92
C LYS A 8 -7.95 -10.36 10.14
N ARG A 9 -6.65 -10.29 9.87
CA ARG A 9 -5.85 -9.06 9.97
C ARG A 9 -4.74 -9.10 8.93
N GLU A 10 -4.57 -7.98 8.25
CA GLU A 10 -3.42 -7.76 7.38
C GLU A 10 -2.15 -7.58 8.22
N THR A 11 -1.27 -8.56 8.12
CA THR A 11 0.03 -8.63 8.78
C THR A 11 1.12 -8.86 7.73
N TYR A 12 2.38 -8.70 8.13
CA TYR A 12 3.50 -9.05 7.25
C TYR A 12 3.41 -10.51 6.77
N ASN A 13 3.13 -11.47 7.67
CA ASN A 13 3.04 -12.89 7.32
C ASN A 13 1.92 -13.15 6.30
N SER A 14 0.73 -12.57 6.51
CA SER A 14 -0.38 -12.77 5.56
C SER A 14 -0.06 -12.25 4.16
N TRP A 15 0.65 -11.13 4.06
CA TRP A 15 1.08 -10.55 2.79
C TRP A 15 2.19 -11.36 2.13
N LYS A 16 3.18 -11.82 2.90
CA LYS A 16 4.28 -12.66 2.41
C LYS A 16 3.71 -13.94 1.78
N ASP A 17 2.88 -14.66 2.53
CA ASP A 17 2.21 -15.86 2.03
C ASP A 17 1.40 -15.59 0.76
N PHE A 18 0.76 -14.42 0.66
CA PHE A 18 -0.04 -14.05 -0.51
C PHE A 18 0.85 -13.85 -1.74
N PHE A 19 1.94 -13.11 -1.60
CA PHE A 19 2.88 -12.86 -2.71
C PHE A 19 3.59 -14.14 -3.16
N GLU A 20 3.97 -15.03 -2.23
CA GLU A 20 4.60 -16.31 -2.56
C GLU A 20 3.68 -17.25 -3.37
N GLN A 21 2.36 -17.08 -3.28
CA GLN A 21 1.39 -17.84 -4.09
C GLN A 21 1.21 -17.27 -5.51
N LEU A 22 1.60 -16.02 -5.74
CA LEU A 22 1.46 -15.39 -7.06
C LEU A 22 2.54 -15.90 -8.01
N LYS A 23 2.14 -16.25 -9.23
CA LYS A 23 3.07 -16.67 -10.27
C LYS A 23 3.70 -15.45 -10.95
N GLY A 24 5.01 -15.50 -11.15
CA GLY A 24 5.77 -14.50 -11.88
C GLY A 24 6.51 -13.51 -10.98
N HIS A 25 7.33 -12.67 -11.60
CA HIS A 25 8.08 -11.62 -10.91
C HIS A 25 7.71 -10.27 -11.53
N PRO A 26 7.01 -9.38 -10.80
CA PRO A 26 6.66 -8.07 -11.32
C PRO A 26 7.89 -7.16 -11.40
N ASP A 27 7.88 -6.23 -12.36
CA ASP A 27 8.83 -5.11 -12.40
C ASP A 27 8.40 -3.96 -11.48
N VAL A 28 7.09 -3.77 -11.33
CA VAL A 28 6.48 -2.70 -10.54
C VAL A 28 5.31 -3.25 -9.71
N ILE A 29 5.21 -2.83 -8.45
CA ILE A 29 4.02 -3.04 -7.61
C ILE A 29 3.45 -1.68 -7.20
N VAL A 30 2.18 -1.45 -7.55
CA VAL A 30 1.41 -0.27 -7.15
C VAL A 30 0.50 -0.65 -5.97
N CYS A 31 0.70 -0.02 -4.80
CA CYS A 31 -0.04 -0.39 -3.59
C CYS A 31 -0.35 0.83 -2.69
N ASP A 32 -1.21 0.67 -1.67
CA ASP A 32 -1.58 1.76 -0.75
C ASP A 32 -0.45 2.18 0.22
N GLY A 33 0.50 1.28 0.46
CA GLY A 33 1.69 1.47 1.29
C GLY A 33 1.59 0.93 2.72
N GLN A 34 0.75 -0.06 3.01
CA GLN A 34 0.70 -0.67 4.35
C GLN A 34 2.07 -1.23 4.80
N LYS A 35 2.52 -0.91 6.02
CA LYS A 35 3.88 -1.26 6.50
C LYS A 35 4.22 -2.76 6.40
N GLY A 36 3.28 -3.63 6.77
CA GLY A 36 3.46 -5.09 6.70
C GLY A 36 3.62 -5.59 5.27
N MET A 37 2.78 -5.08 4.36
CA MET A 37 2.84 -5.36 2.93
C MET A 37 4.17 -4.90 2.33
N LEU A 38 4.62 -3.68 2.61
CA LEU A 38 5.89 -3.15 2.09
C LEU A 38 7.09 -4.00 2.50
N LYS A 39 7.09 -4.49 3.75
CA LYS A 39 8.13 -5.42 4.22
C LYS A 39 8.08 -6.74 3.45
N ALA A 40 6.88 -7.30 3.26
CA ALA A 40 6.71 -8.55 2.52
C ALA A 40 7.12 -8.42 1.04
N ILE A 41 6.76 -7.32 0.36
CA ILE A 41 7.15 -7.04 -1.03
C ILE A 41 8.68 -7.03 -1.17
N LYS A 42 9.38 -6.31 -0.29
CA LYS A 42 10.86 -6.20 -0.34
C LYS A 42 11.56 -7.55 -0.14
N GLU A 43 10.91 -8.47 0.58
CA GLU A 43 11.44 -9.80 0.82
C GLU A 43 11.17 -10.76 -0.33
N VAL A 44 9.93 -10.78 -0.84
CA VAL A 44 9.52 -11.70 -1.92
C VAL A 44 10.05 -11.23 -3.29
N TYR A 45 10.13 -9.93 -3.52
CA TYR A 45 10.58 -9.33 -4.78
C TYR A 45 11.65 -8.24 -4.55
N PRO A 46 12.90 -8.60 -4.20
CA PRO A 46 13.92 -7.64 -3.75
C PRO A 46 14.28 -6.53 -4.75
N ARG A 47 14.03 -6.75 -6.05
CA ARG A 47 14.36 -5.80 -7.14
C ARG A 47 13.16 -5.05 -7.69
N VAL A 48 11.96 -5.26 -7.14
CA VAL A 48 10.74 -4.63 -7.66
C VAL A 48 10.71 -3.13 -7.35
N ILE A 49 10.21 -2.33 -8.28
CA ILE A 49 9.91 -0.93 -8.03
C ILE A 49 8.59 -0.85 -7.28
N ILE A 50 8.60 -0.20 -6.12
CA ILE A 50 7.38 0.02 -5.33
C ILE A 50 6.86 1.43 -5.60
N GLN A 51 5.63 1.53 -6.10
CA GLN A 51 4.92 2.78 -6.27
C GLN A 51 3.73 2.84 -5.31
N ARG A 52 3.56 4.00 -4.65
CA ARG A 52 2.33 4.27 -3.93
C ARG A 52 1.23 4.65 -4.91
N CYS A 53 0.06 4.02 -4.77
CA CYS A 53 -1.10 4.26 -5.60
C CYS A 53 -1.55 5.73 -5.49
N GLN A 54 -1.47 6.47 -6.61
CA GLN A 54 -1.80 7.90 -6.66
C GLN A 54 -3.28 8.16 -6.34
N PHE A 55 -4.17 7.23 -6.73
CA PHE A 55 -5.58 7.31 -6.37
C PHE A 55 -5.77 7.33 -4.85
N HIS A 56 -5.14 6.42 -4.11
CA HIS A 56 -5.22 6.41 -2.64
C HIS A 56 -4.63 7.67 -2.00
N VAL A 57 -3.55 8.22 -2.57
CA VAL A 57 -2.96 9.49 -2.11
C VAL A 57 -3.95 10.63 -2.28
N LEU A 58 -4.52 10.80 -3.48
CA LEU A 58 -5.49 11.85 -3.77
C LEU A 58 -6.76 11.70 -2.93
N GLN A 59 -7.28 10.47 -2.78
CA GLN A 59 -8.43 10.17 -1.95
C GLN A 59 -8.16 10.57 -0.49
N ARG A 60 -7.00 10.21 0.06
CA ARG A 60 -6.62 10.56 1.44
C ARG A 60 -6.49 12.07 1.63
N ASN A 61 -5.86 12.76 0.69
CA ASN A 61 -5.74 14.22 0.73
C ASN A 61 -7.12 14.88 0.69
N LYS A 62 -8.03 14.40 -0.15
CA LYS A 62 -9.39 14.95 -0.23
C LYS A 62 -10.12 14.86 1.11
N VAL A 63 -10.11 13.67 1.71
CA VAL A 63 -10.74 13.42 3.02
C VAL A 63 -10.12 14.31 4.10
N LEU A 64 -8.79 14.33 4.20
CA LEU A 64 -8.10 14.97 5.32
C LEU A 64 -7.96 16.49 5.20
N LEU A 65 -7.94 17.06 4.00
CA LEU A 65 -7.59 18.46 3.78
C LEU A 65 -8.71 19.30 3.14
N THR A 66 -9.69 18.67 2.48
CA THR A 66 -10.75 19.42 1.78
C THR A 66 -12.15 19.17 2.29
N GLN A 67 -12.51 17.92 2.64
CA GLN A 67 -13.89 17.60 3.00
C GLN A 67 -14.18 17.71 4.50
N ASN A 68 -13.18 17.49 5.37
CA ASN A 68 -13.26 17.74 6.80
C ASN A 68 -11.85 17.97 7.39
N PRO A 69 -11.25 19.14 7.16
CA PRO A 69 -9.86 19.37 7.53
C PRO A 69 -9.67 19.28 9.06
N GLU A 70 -8.83 18.34 9.52
CA GLU A 70 -8.52 18.17 10.95
C GLU A 70 -7.75 19.37 11.54
N THR A 71 -7.17 20.19 10.67
CA THR A 71 -6.42 21.40 11.02
C THR A 71 -6.83 22.56 10.13
N ARG A 72 -6.82 23.78 10.67
CA ARG A 72 -7.00 24.98 9.83
C ARG A 72 -5.80 25.09 8.89
N PRO A 73 -6.01 25.38 7.59
CA PRO A 73 -4.90 25.76 6.73
C PRO A 73 -4.23 27.01 7.30
N THR A 74 -2.89 27.00 7.38
CA THR A 74 -2.03 28.14 7.72
C THR A 74 -1.96 28.53 9.21
N ILE A 75 -1.14 27.81 9.98
CA ILE A 75 -0.31 28.44 11.02
C ILE A 75 1.13 28.21 10.54
N GLU A 76 1.69 29.22 9.85
CA GLU A 76 3.11 29.25 9.54
C GLU A 76 3.88 29.46 10.85
N PHE A 77 4.87 28.60 11.13
CA PHE A 77 5.89 28.82 12.15
C PHE A 77 7.09 29.53 11.53
#